data_AF-A0ABD3FUN2-F1
#
_entry.id   AF-A0ABD3FUN2-F1
#
_cell.length_a   1.000
_cell.length_b   1.000
_cell.length_c   1.000
_cell.angle_alpha   90.00
_cell.angle_beta   90.00
_cell.angle_gamma   90.00
#
_symmetry.space_group_name_H-M   'P 1'
#
loop_
_entity.id
_entity.type
_entity.pdbx_description
1 polymer ?
#
loop_
_entity_poly.entity_id
_entity_poly.type
_entity_poly.pdbx_seq_one_letter_code
_entity_poly.pdbx_strand_id
1 'polypeptide(L)'
;MNQQLPAPNGKRVVVMDSYYTRHSFAKHVLSMSGGETCIIGTCRLNYVDSLTRLAVEAAILQLKDAAQGSWKLVAAIDTVDNMKEE
;
A
#
# COMPACT_ATOMS: atom_id res chain seq x y z
N MET A 1 17.03 -6.77 29.80
CA MET A 1 16.65 -7.30 28.49
C MET A 1 15.37 -6.58 28.07
N ASN A 2 15.41 -5.70 27.07
CA ASN A 2 14.20 -5.02 26.60
C ASN A 2 13.36 -6.02 25.81
N GLN A 3 12.38 -6.63 26.47
CA GLN A 3 11.37 -7.47 25.85
C GLN A 3 10.43 -6.56 25.06
N GLN A 4 10.55 -6.55 23.73
CA GLN A 4 9.53 -5.96 22.89
C GLN A 4 8.34 -6.92 22.85
N LEU A 5 7.30 -6.53 23.58
CA LEU A 5 6.00 -7.20 23.59
C LEU A 5 5.34 -7.07 22.21
N PRO A 6 4.54 -8.08 21.77
CA PRO A 6 3.68 -7.87 20.60
C PRO A 6 2.80 -6.64 20.84
N ALA A 7 2.47 -5.92 19.77
CA ALA A 7 1.57 -4.77 19.87
C ALA A 7 0.24 -5.20 20.52
N PRO A 8 -0.48 -4.32 21.24
CA PRO A 8 -1.72 -4.69 21.93
C PRO A 8 -2.80 -5.33 21.04
N ASN A 9 -2.73 -5.09 19.74
CA ASN A 9 -3.62 -5.66 18.71
C ASN A 9 -3.08 -6.95 18.07
N GLY A 10 -1.97 -7.50 18.58
CA GLY A 10 -1.27 -8.65 18.01
C GLY A 10 -0.58 -8.38 16.69
N LYS A 11 -0.60 -7.15 16.15
CA LYS A 11 -0.05 -6.84 14.83
C LYS A 11 1.43 -6.46 14.88
N ARG A 12 2.16 -6.83 13.85
CA ARG A 12 3.54 -6.40 13.61
C ARG A 12 3.57 -5.50 12.39
N VAL A 13 4.17 -4.33 12.54
CA VAL A 13 4.41 -3.43 11.42
C VAL A 13 5.88 -3.56 11.02
N VAL A 14 6.12 -3.95 9.78
CA VAL A 14 7.46 -3.98 9.19
C VAL A 14 7.61 -2.75 8.32
N VAL A 15 8.59 -1.92 8.66
CA VAL A 15 8.92 -0.71 7.89
C VAL A 15 9.98 -1.07 6.86
N MET A 16 9.73 -0.78 5.58
CA MET A 16 10.63 -1.08 4.48
C MET A 16 10.94 0.16 3.65
N ASP A 17 12.13 0.17 3.05
CA ASP A 17 12.47 1.18 2.06
C ASP A 17 11.86 0.85 0.67
N SER A 18 12.08 1.73 -0.30
CA SER A 18 11.61 1.56 -1.68
C SER A 18 12.24 0.44 -2.48
N TYR A 19 13.34 -0.15 -1.99
CA TYR A 19 13.97 -1.30 -2.65
C TYR A 19 13.20 -2.58 -2.36
N TYR A 20 12.70 -2.74 -1.12
CA TYR A 20 12.02 -3.96 -0.68
C TYR A 20 10.48 -3.87 -0.75
N THR A 21 9.91 -2.68 -0.78
CA THR A 21 8.44 -2.52 -0.75
C THR A 21 7.81 -2.76 -2.13
N ARG A 22 6.93 -3.76 -2.21
CA ARG A 22 6.04 -4.02 -3.35
C ARG A 22 4.65 -4.38 -2.84
N HIS A 23 3.60 -3.98 -3.56
CA HIS A 23 2.23 -4.28 -3.18
C HIS A 23 1.97 -5.80 -3.07
N SER A 24 2.37 -6.56 -4.09
CA SER A 24 2.24 -8.02 -4.10
C SER A 24 2.97 -8.70 -2.94
N PHE A 25 4.17 -8.22 -2.61
CA PHE A 25 4.93 -8.71 -1.46
C PHE A 25 4.21 -8.40 -0.13
N ALA A 26 3.73 -7.18 0.05
CA ALA A 26 2.98 -6.78 1.24
C ALA A 26 1.71 -7.63 1.45
N LYS A 27 0.96 -7.90 0.37
CA LYS A 27 -0.24 -8.77 0.41
C LYS A 27 0.12 -10.22 0.71
N HIS A 28 1.20 -10.74 0.13
CA HIS A 28 1.65 -12.11 0.39
C HIS A 28 2.02 -12.30 1.86
N VAL A 29 2.77 -11.36 2.45
CA VAL A 29 3.13 -11.39 3.88
C VAL A 29 1.89 -11.27 4.76
N LEU A 30 0.95 -10.39 4.43
CA LEU A 30 -0.31 -10.25 5.17
C LEU A 30 -1.12 -11.56 5.17
N SER A 31 -1.24 -12.21 4.00
CA SER A 31 -1.94 -13.49 3.84
C SER A 31 -1.24 -14.64 4.59
N MET A 32 0.07 -14.78 4.39
CA MET A 32 0.88 -15.83 5.03
C MET A 32 0.88 -15.72 6.57
N SER A 33 0.81 -14.50 7.10
CA SER A 33 0.78 -14.24 8.54
C SER A 33 -0.63 -14.21 9.13
N GLY A 34 -1.68 -14.55 8.37
CA GLY A 34 -3.05 -14.50 8.87
C GLY A 34 -3.49 -13.09 9.32
N GLY A 35 -2.92 -12.04 8.74
CA GLY A 35 -3.18 -10.66 9.12
C GLY A 35 -2.33 -10.11 10.26
N GLU A 36 -1.41 -10.90 10.84
CA GLU A 36 -0.53 -10.46 11.93
C GLU A 36 0.48 -9.41 11.44
N THR A 37 1.11 -9.66 10.29
CA THR A 37 2.21 -8.84 9.79
C THR A 37 1.77 -7.91 8.67
N CYS A 38 1.89 -6.61 8.90
CA CYS A 38 1.61 -5.54 7.95
C CYS A 38 2.91 -4.87 7.51
N ILE A 39 3.04 -4.54 6.23
CA ILE A 39 4.20 -3.81 5.70
C ILE A 39 3.79 -2.37 5.39
N ILE A 40 4.62 -1.43 5.83
CA ILE A 40 4.55 -0.02 5.43
C ILE A 40 5.90 0.39 4.84
N GLY A 41 5.89 1.10 3.73
CA GLY A 41 7.13 1.52 3.10
C GLY A 41 6.88 2.47 1.95
N THR A 42 7.95 3.11 1.51
CA THR A 42 7.92 3.89 0.27
C THR A 42 8.01 2.93 -0.91
N CYS A 43 7.40 3.25 -2.06
CA CYS A 43 7.55 2.49 -3.30
C CYS A 43 8.19 3.40 -4.36
N ARG A 44 9.00 2.84 -5.25
CA ARG A 44 9.49 3.61 -6.41
C ARG A 44 8.33 3.88 -7.37
N LEU A 45 8.35 5.05 -8.01
CA LEU A 45 7.26 5.48 -8.91
C LEU A 45 7.09 4.53 -10.11
N ASN A 46 8.17 3.93 -10.61
CA ASN A 46 8.11 2.94 -11.68
C ASN A 46 7.51 1.59 -11.24
N TYR A 47 7.26 1.40 -9.94
CA TYR A 47 6.53 0.26 -9.38
C TYR A 47 5.10 0.60 -9.00
N VAL A 48 4.57 1.74 -9.47
CA VAL A 48 3.11 1.94 -9.59
C VAL A 48 2.64 0.92 -10.64
N ASP A 49 2.44 -0.30 -10.15
CA ASP A 49 2.09 -1.49 -10.91
C ASP A 49 0.70 -1.32 -11.56
N SER A 50 0.35 -2.24 -12.45
CA SER A 50 -1.00 -2.43 -12.99
C SER A 50 -2.11 -2.34 -11.92
N LEU A 51 -1.78 -2.72 -10.69
CA LEU A 51 -2.67 -2.73 -9.52
C LEU A 51 -2.92 -1.36 -8.88
N THR A 52 -2.16 -0.32 -9.19
CA THR A 52 -2.39 1.04 -8.65
C THR A 52 -2.66 2.07 -9.73
N ARG A 53 -2.36 1.74 -10.99
CA ARG A 53 -2.41 2.66 -12.12
C ARG A 53 -3.74 3.43 -12.22
N LEU A 54 -4.87 2.73 -12.30
CA LEU A 54 -6.18 3.37 -12.48
C LEU A 54 -6.52 4.33 -11.33
N ALA A 55 -6.25 3.90 -10.10
CA ALA A 55 -6.55 4.68 -8.91
C ALA A 55 -5.62 5.90 -8.78
N VAL A 56 -4.36 5.79 -9.24
CA VAL A 56 -3.41 6.91 -9.33
C VAL A 56 -3.81 7.88 -10.43
N GLU A 57 -4.20 7.40 -11.61
CA GLU A 57 -4.68 8.24 -12.71
C GLU A 57 -5.93 9.06 -12.30
N ALA A 58 -6.89 8.42 -11.63
CA ALA A 58 -8.06 9.10 -11.08
C ALA A 58 -7.68 10.13 -10.00
N ALA A 59 -6.69 9.82 -9.15
CA ALA A 59 -6.21 10.76 -8.15
C ALA A 59 -5.52 11.99 -8.75
N ILE A 60 -4.74 11.80 -9.83
CA ILE A 60 -4.09 12.90 -10.56
C ILE A 60 -5.14 13.86 -11.13
N LEU A 61 -6.22 13.33 -11.72
CA LEU A 61 -7.30 14.16 -12.26
C LEU A 61 -7.98 14.99 -11.16
N GLN A 62 -8.19 14.41 -9.97
CA GLN A 62 -8.81 15.13 -8.85
C GLN A 62 -7.89 16.16 -8.21
N LEU A 63 -6.57 15.97 -8.27
CA LEU A 63 -5.58 16.89 -7.71
C LEU A 63 -5.15 17.98 -8.69
N LYS A 64 -5.57 17.92 -9.96
CA LYS A 64 -5.15 18.85 -11.02
C LYS A 64 -5.37 20.31 -10.66
N ASP A 65 -6.51 20.62 -10.04
CA ASP A 65 -6.91 21.98 -9.66
C ASP A 65 -6.81 22.22 -8.14
N ALA A 66 -6.19 21.30 -7.41
CA ALA A 66 -6.04 21.41 -5.96
C ALA A 66 -4.91 22.38 -5.58
N ALA A 67 -4.98 22.93 -4.37
CA ALA A 67 -3.94 23.82 -3.85
C ALA A 67 -2.58 23.10 -3.79
N GLN A 68 -1.49 23.86 -3.99
CA GLN A 68 -0.14 23.32 -3.88
C GLN A 68 0.08 22.65 -2.51
N GLY A 69 0.63 21.43 -2.52
CA GLY A 69 0.82 20.62 -1.30
C GLY A 69 -0.36 19.70 -0.96
N SER A 70 -1.45 19.74 -1.74
CA SER A 70 -2.53 18.76 -1.61
C SER A 70 -2.06 17.36 -1.99
N TRP A 71 -2.56 16.36 -1.28
CA TRP A 71 -2.26 14.95 -1.52
C TRP A 71 -3.54 14.12 -1.45
N LYS A 72 -3.52 12.95 -2.08
CA LYS A 72 -4.64 12.00 -2.05
C LYS A 72 -4.13 10.60 -1.73
N LEU A 73 -4.81 9.93 -0.81
CA LEU A 73 -4.56 8.52 -0.52
C LEU A 73 -5.19 7.64 -1.60
N VAL A 74 -4.40 6.70 -2.12
CA VAL A 74 -4.81 5.79 -3.19
C VAL A 74 -4.62 4.36 -2.72
N ALA A 75 -5.68 3.55 -2.86
CA ALA A 75 -5.61 2.11 -2.60
C ALA A 75 -5.21 1.36 -3.88
N ALA A 76 -4.41 0.32 -3.72
CA ALA A 76 -4.13 -0.65 -4.78
C ALA A 76 -5.30 -1.65 -4.90
N ILE A 77 -5.64 -2.06 -6.12
CA ILE A 77 -6.57 -3.15 -6.39
C ILE A 77 -5.85 -4.50 -6.27
N ASP A 78 -6.55 -5.52 -5.79
CA ASP A 78 -5.94 -6.82 -5.49
C ASP A 78 -5.76 -7.72 -6.73
N THR A 79 -6.66 -7.60 -7.71
CA THR A 79 -6.64 -8.35 -8.97
C THR A 79 -7.23 -7.48 -10.09
N VAL A 80 -6.81 -7.73 -11.33
CA VAL A 80 -7.26 -6.99 -12.53
C VAL A 80 -8.74 -7.27 -12.86
N ASP A 81 -9.33 -8.34 -12.29
CA ASP A 81 -10.74 -8.73 -12.46
C ASP A 81 -11.74 -7.90 -11.64
N ASN A 82 -11.27 -7.01 -10.75
CA ASN A 82 -12.15 -6.09 -10.01
C ASN A 82 -12.66 -4.90 -10.85
N MET A 83 -12.49 -4.93 -12.18
CA MET A 83 -13.18 -4.02 -13.09
C MET A 83 -14.58 -4.53 -13.44
N LYS A 84 -15.45 -4.64 -12.44
CA LYS A 84 -16.89 -4.54 -12.68
C LYS A 84 -17.33 -3.15 -12.26
N GLU A 85 -17.76 -2.41 -13.27
CA GLU A 85 -18.32 -1.08 -13.25
C GLU A 85 -19.37 -0.93 -12.12
N GLU A 86 -19.18 0.07 -11.27
CA GLU A 86 -20.25 0.77 -10.54
C GLU A 86 -20.20 2.25 -10.91
#